data_AF-A0A527GKT4-F1
#
_entry.id   AF-A0A527GKT4-F1
#
_cell.length_a   1.000
_cell.length_b   1.000
_cell.length_c   1.000
_cell.angle_alpha   90.00
_cell.angle_beta   90.00
_cell.angle_gamma   90.00
#
_symmetry.space_group_name_H-M   'P 1'
#
loop_
_entity.id
_entity.type
_entity.pdbx_description
1 polymer ?
#
loop_
_entity_poly.entity_id
_entity_poly.type
_entity_poly.pdbx_seq_one_letter_code
_entity_poly.pdbx_strand_id
1 'polypeptide(L)'
;YWIAPALASSRSFLEPLQCGGIRTMGIHKPWSPSRSYGLVVRLDQKMQPQFSLHSRANGTRHGICSVAEKDGLLFIASRGGDCILSVATGGF
;
A
#
# COMPACT_ATOMS: atom_id res chain seq x y z
N TYR A 1 0.51 -6.71 -24.50
CA TYR A 1 1.20 -6.44 -23.22
C TYR A 1 0.17 -6.26 -22.12
N TRP A 2 0.35 -6.90 -20.95
CA TRP A 2 -0.53 -6.76 -19.78
C TRP A 2 -0.09 -5.57 -18.93
N ILE A 3 -1.04 -4.84 -18.31
CA ILE A 3 -0.73 -3.74 -17.40
C ILE A 3 -0.27 -4.33 -16.06
N ALA A 4 1.04 -4.30 -15.80
CA ALA A 4 1.61 -4.80 -14.56
C ALA A 4 1.19 -3.94 -13.34
N PRO A 5 1.16 -4.52 -12.13
CA PRO A 5 1.01 -3.76 -10.89
C PRO A 5 2.11 -2.70 -10.74
N ALA A 6 1.78 -1.58 -10.09
CA ALA A 6 2.72 -0.51 -9.85
C ALA A 6 2.96 -0.33 -8.35
N LEU A 7 4.18 0.08 -7.98
CA LEU A 7 4.51 0.39 -6.59
C LEU A 7 3.80 1.64 -6.10
N ALA A 8 3.53 2.59 -6.99
CA ALA A 8 2.77 3.81 -6.75
C ALA A 8 1.75 4.02 -7.87
N SER A 9 0.72 4.82 -7.59
CA SER A 9 -0.24 5.26 -8.60
C SER A 9 -0.53 6.75 -8.45
N SER A 10 -1.14 7.35 -9.49
CA SER A 10 -1.49 8.76 -9.56
C SER A 10 -0.30 9.71 -9.53
N ARG A 11 0.89 9.26 -9.99
CA ARG A 11 2.08 10.11 -10.12
C ARG A 11 2.26 10.70 -11.52
N SER A 12 1.63 10.11 -12.53
CA SER A 12 1.66 10.59 -13.91
C SER A 12 0.26 10.58 -14.53
N PHE A 13 0.04 11.46 -15.50
CA PHE A 13 -1.18 11.48 -16.33
C PHE A 13 -1.13 10.43 -17.46
N LEU A 14 0.06 9.92 -17.80
CA LEU A 14 0.27 8.86 -18.81
C LEU A 14 0.00 7.45 -18.27
N GLU A 15 -0.26 7.38 -16.98
CA GLU A 15 -0.47 6.16 -16.23
C GLU A 15 -1.80 5.54 -16.70
N PRO A 16 -1.84 4.28 -17.20
CA PRO A 16 -3.01 3.70 -17.88
C PRO A 16 -4.35 3.93 -17.16
N LEU A 17 -5.37 4.39 -17.86
CA LEU A 17 -6.66 4.64 -17.20
C LEU A 17 -7.41 3.32 -17.00
N GLN A 18 -7.85 3.04 -15.77
CA GLN A 18 -8.86 1.99 -15.53
C GLN A 18 -10.25 2.65 -15.57
N CYS A 19 -11.21 2.07 -16.28
CA CYS A 19 -12.56 2.65 -16.42
C CYS A 19 -13.21 2.96 -15.06
N GLY A 20 -12.99 2.09 -14.06
CA GLY A 20 -13.45 2.33 -12.69
C GLY A 20 -12.70 3.46 -11.96
N GLY A 21 -11.45 3.75 -12.33
CA GLY A 21 -10.61 4.80 -11.75
C GLY A 21 -10.88 6.21 -12.29
N ILE A 22 -11.69 6.33 -13.35
CA ILE A 22 -12.08 7.63 -13.91
C ILE A 22 -12.87 8.40 -12.85
N ARG A 23 -12.33 9.56 -12.44
CA ARG A 23 -13.02 10.49 -11.54
C ARG A 23 -14.06 11.26 -12.33
N THR A 24 -15.30 11.24 -11.85
CA THR A 24 -16.41 12.04 -12.41
C THR A 24 -16.77 13.08 -11.36
N MET A 25 -16.82 14.37 -11.74
CA MET A 25 -17.06 15.48 -10.81
C MET A 25 -16.05 15.55 -9.64
N GLY A 26 -14.79 15.14 -9.88
CA GLY A 26 -13.74 15.12 -8.85
C GLY A 26 -13.87 13.99 -7.82
N ILE A 27 -14.94 13.18 -7.86
CA ILE A 27 -15.17 12.11 -6.89
C ILE A 27 -14.39 10.86 -7.29
N HIS A 28 -13.59 10.35 -6.35
CA HIS A 28 -12.99 9.02 -6.46
C HIS A 28 -13.98 7.98 -5.95
N LYS A 29 -14.33 7.02 -6.81
CA LYS A 29 -15.32 6.00 -6.49
C LYS A 29 -14.77 5.07 -5.39
N PRO A 30 -15.52 4.77 -4.31
CA PRO A 30 -15.05 3.89 -3.24
C PRO A 30 -14.64 2.49 -3.71
N TRP A 31 -15.22 2.04 -4.82
CA TRP A 31 -14.99 0.74 -5.45
C TRP A 31 -13.99 0.78 -6.60
N SER A 32 -13.42 1.95 -6.94
CA SER A 32 -12.48 2.00 -8.07
C SER A 32 -11.27 1.11 -7.78
N PRO A 33 -10.83 0.28 -8.75
CA PRO A 33 -9.68 -0.57 -8.55
C PRO A 33 -8.44 0.29 -8.27
N SER A 34 -7.71 -0.04 -7.21
CA SER A 34 -6.43 0.59 -6.91
C SER A 34 -5.32 -0.09 -7.71
N ARG A 35 -4.39 0.70 -8.25
CA ARG A 35 -3.23 0.19 -9.01
C ARG A 35 -2.00 -0.08 -8.18
N SER A 36 -2.01 0.46 -6.98
CA SER A 36 -0.98 0.26 -5.99
C SER A 36 -1.66 0.08 -4.64
N TYR A 37 -0.96 -0.61 -3.74
CA TYR A 37 -1.47 -0.90 -2.42
C TYR A 37 -0.32 -0.95 -1.42
N GLY A 38 -0.65 -0.76 -0.15
CA GLY A 38 0.28 -0.87 0.95
C GLY A 38 -0.27 -1.80 2.00
N LEU A 39 0.39 -2.95 2.18
CA LEU A 39 0.01 -3.96 3.15
C LEU A 39 1.25 -4.47 3.88
N VAL A 40 1.16 -4.56 5.19
CA VAL A 40 2.06 -5.35 6.04
C VAL A 40 1.19 -6.32 6.82
N VAL A 41 1.60 -7.59 6.89
CA VAL A 41 0.90 -8.62 7.67
C VAL A 41 1.91 -9.31 8.57
N ARG A 42 1.57 -9.46 9.85
CA ARG A 42 2.28 -10.36 10.76
C ARG A 42 1.63 -11.73 10.70
N LEU A 43 2.45 -12.74 10.49
CA LEU A 43 2.02 -14.14 10.47
C LEU A 43 2.63 -14.88 11.66
N ASP A 44 1.91 -15.87 12.18
CA ASP A 44 2.45 -16.82 13.15
C ASP A 44 3.28 -17.93 12.46
N GLN A 45 3.80 -18.87 13.25
CA GLN A 45 4.59 -20.01 12.76
C GLN A 45 3.79 -20.95 11.81
N LYS A 46 2.47 -20.89 11.84
CA LYS A 46 1.56 -21.66 10.99
C LYS A 46 1.04 -20.83 9.81
N MET A 47 1.66 -19.68 9.54
CA MET A 47 1.26 -18.73 8.49
C MET A 47 -0.14 -18.15 8.69
N GLN A 48 -0.67 -18.13 9.91
CA GLN A 48 -1.93 -17.49 10.23
C GLN A 48 -1.73 -15.99 10.47
N PRO A 49 -2.55 -15.11 9.86
CA PRO A 49 -2.50 -13.68 10.13
C PRO A 49 -2.82 -13.34 11.58
N GLN A 50 -1.91 -12.62 12.25
CA GLN A 50 -2.12 -12.09 13.60
C GLN A 50 -2.65 -10.66 13.56
N PHE A 51 -1.99 -9.80 12.77
CA PHE A 51 -2.45 -8.44 12.50
C PHE A 51 -1.99 -7.95 11.12
N SER A 52 -2.57 -6.85 10.67
CA SER A 52 -2.17 -6.21 9.42
C SER A 52 -2.30 -4.69 9.47
N LEU A 53 -1.43 -4.01 8.72
CA LEU A 53 -1.44 -2.57 8.52
C LEU A 53 -1.71 -2.27 7.06
N HIS A 54 -2.64 -1.33 6.82
CA HIS A 54 -3.20 -1.08 5.50
C HIS A 54 -3.09 0.41 5.17
N SER A 55 -2.49 0.73 4.03
CA SER A 55 -2.71 2.01 3.39
C SER A 55 -4.02 1.96 2.62
N ARG A 56 -4.85 3.01 2.75
CA ARG A 56 -6.09 3.11 1.96
C ARG A 56 -5.77 3.23 0.47
N ALA A 57 -6.72 2.88 -0.39
CA ALA A 57 -6.55 2.89 -1.85
C ALA A 57 -6.10 4.24 -2.44
N ASN A 58 -6.49 5.36 -1.83
CA ASN A 58 -6.06 6.71 -2.20
C ASN A 58 -4.92 7.26 -1.31
N GLY A 59 -4.28 6.39 -0.52
CA GLY A 59 -3.17 6.73 0.35
C GLY A 59 -1.84 6.80 -0.41
N THR A 60 -0.81 7.26 0.29
CA THR A 60 0.54 7.45 -0.27
C THR A 60 1.53 6.40 0.20
N ARG A 61 1.13 5.50 1.11
CA ARG A 61 2.00 4.49 1.73
C ARG A 61 1.92 3.15 1.01
N HIS A 62 2.18 3.15 -0.29
CA HIS A 62 2.07 1.98 -1.17
C HIS A 62 3.42 1.39 -1.57
N GLY A 63 3.40 0.23 -2.23
CA GLY A 63 4.60 -0.41 -2.74
C GLY A 63 5.55 -0.77 -1.59
N ILE A 64 5.01 -1.45 -0.58
CA ILE A 64 5.80 -1.96 0.53
C ILE A 64 6.67 -3.10 0.01
N CYS A 65 7.97 -2.97 0.16
CA CYS A 65 8.93 -3.95 -0.36
C CYS A 65 9.64 -4.73 0.73
N SER A 66 9.74 -4.19 1.94
CA SER A 66 10.36 -4.86 3.07
C SER A 66 9.87 -4.32 4.40
N VAL A 67 10.03 -5.15 5.43
CA VAL A 67 9.72 -4.83 6.80
C VAL A 67 10.80 -5.43 7.70
N ALA A 68 11.17 -4.71 8.76
CA ALA A 68 12.09 -5.19 9.79
C ALA A 68 11.60 -4.74 11.17
N GLU A 69 11.60 -5.64 12.14
CA GLU A 69 11.29 -5.33 13.53
C GLU A 69 12.60 -5.19 14.32
N LYS A 70 12.76 -4.10 15.06
CA LYS A 70 13.92 -3.86 15.92
C LYS A 70 13.53 -2.92 17.07
N ASP A 71 13.97 -3.26 18.29
CA ASP A 71 13.79 -2.42 19.49
C ASP A 71 12.33 -1.98 19.74
N GLY A 72 11.35 -2.85 19.49
CA GLY A 72 9.93 -2.55 19.65
C GLY A 72 9.34 -1.63 18.57
N LEU A 73 10.07 -1.42 17.48
CA LEU A 73 9.64 -0.65 16.32
C LEU A 73 9.63 -1.52 15.06
N LEU A 74 8.61 -1.30 14.25
CA LEU A 74 8.48 -1.86 12.92
C LEU A 74 8.92 -0.80 11.90
N PHE A 75 10.01 -1.08 11.19
CA PHE A 75 10.49 -0.30 10.08
C PHE A 75 9.94 -0.88 8.77
N ILE A 76 9.26 -0.05 7.99
CA ILE A 76 8.56 -0.48 6.77
C ILE A 76 9.09 0.36 5.61
N ALA A 77 9.66 -0.28 4.59
CA ALA A 77 10.13 0.41 3.38
C ALA A 77 9.01 0.53 2.35
N SER A 78 8.51 1.75 2.16
CA SER A 78 7.50 2.09 1.15
C SER A 78 8.20 2.68 -0.08
N ARG A 79 8.54 1.83 -1.06
CA ARG A 79 9.18 2.29 -2.30
C ARG A 79 8.22 3.12 -3.15
N GLY A 80 6.94 2.76 -3.13
CA GLY A 80 5.88 3.54 -3.79
C GLY A 80 5.58 4.87 -3.10
N GLY A 81 5.85 4.97 -1.81
CA GLY A 81 5.70 6.19 -1.02
C GLY A 81 6.99 7.00 -0.88
N ASP A 82 8.11 6.51 -1.41
CA ASP A 82 9.45 7.09 -1.27
C ASP A 82 9.83 7.45 0.18
N CYS A 83 9.55 6.53 1.12
CA CYS A 83 9.81 6.74 2.54
C CYS A 83 9.98 5.44 3.32
N ILE A 84 10.57 5.57 4.51
CA ILE A 84 10.58 4.54 5.54
C ILE A 84 9.60 4.97 6.63
N LEU A 85 8.69 4.05 7.00
CA LEU A 85 7.74 4.26 8.08
C LEU A 85 8.24 3.56 9.34
N SER A 86 7.97 4.17 10.49
CA SER A 86 8.19 3.56 11.81
C SER A 86 6.87 3.44 12.55
N VAL A 87 6.53 2.24 13.02
CA VAL A 87 5.32 1.98 13.80
C VAL A 87 5.70 1.24 15.09
N ALA A 88 5.17 1.62 16.24
CA ALA A 88 5.39 0.89 17.48
C ALA A 88 4.75 -0.49 17.40
N THR A 89 5.49 -1.56 17.73
CA THR A 89 4.93 -2.92 17.72
C THR A 89 4.12 -3.24 18.97
N GLY A 90 4.36 -2.54 20.08
CA GLY A 90 3.63 -2.72 21.34
C GLY A 90 2.15 -2.27 21.34
N GLY A 91 1.63 -1.83 20.20
CA GLY A 91 0.22 -1.44 20.04
C GLY A 91 -0.69 -2.51 19.42
N PHE A 92 -0.17 -3.72 19.15
CA PHE A 92 -0.88 -4.79 18.44
C PHE A 92 -0.84 -6.12 19.19
#